data_AF-A0A117MGW9-F1
#
_entry.id   AF-A0A117MGW9-F1
#
_cell.length_a   1.000
_cell.length_b   1.000
_cell.length_c   1.000
_cell.angle_alpha   90.00
_cell.angle_beta   90.00
_cell.angle_gamma   90.00
#
_symmetry.space_group_name_H-M   'P 1'
#
loop_
_entity.id
_entity.type
_entity.pdbx_description
1 polymer ?
#
loop_
_entity_poly.entity_id
_entity_poly.type
_entity_poly.pdbx_seq_one_letter_code
_entity_poly.pdbx_strand_id
1 'polypeptide(L)' 'MREIKRQYIMSEDNEPVSVIVDIGTFEKIEEVIEDHGLAHFIINSDDDEPLPRNEAIRYYQRLNGIEDTR' A
#
# COMPACT_ATOMS: atom_id res chain seq x y z
N MET A 1 23.07 -2.86 -0.87
CA MET A 1 21.96 -2.23 -0.11
C MET A 1 22.48 -0.89 0.38
N ARG A 2 21.83 0.23 0.05
CA ARG A 2 22.25 1.53 0.61
C ARG A 2 22.02 1.50 2.12
N GLU A 3 22.95 2.06 2.87
CA GLU A 3 22.81 2.17 4.32
C GLU A 3 21.67 3.14 4.65
N ILE A 4 20.62 2.64 5.32
CA ILE A 4 19.50 3.47 5.79
C ILE A 4 19.98 4.22 7.02
N LYS A 5 20.06 5.56 6.91
CA LYS A 5 20.37 6.41 8.06
C LYS A 5 19.18 6.41 9.01
N ARG A 6 19.38 5.86 10.20
CA ARG A 6 18.34 5.72 11.22
C ARG A 6 18.87 6.09 12.59
N GLN A 7 17.99 6.65 13.40
CA GLN A 7 18.20 6.87 14.83
C GLN A 7 17.15 6.08 15.60
N TYR A 8 17.49 5.62 16.79
CA TYR A 8 16.55 4.89 17.65
C TYR A 8 16.14 5.76 18.83
N ILE A 9 14.86 5.68 19.17
CA ILE A 9 14.36 6.14 20.47
C ILE A 9 14.39 4.91 21.39
N MET A 10 15.13 5.03 22.50
CA MET A 10 15.30 3.96 23.50
C MET A 10 14.29 4.12 24.64
N SER A 11 13.82 3.00 25.20
CA SER A 11 13.06 2.96 26.44
C SER A 11 13.95 3.18 27.66
N GLU A 12 13.33 3.25 28.85
CA GLU A 12 14.05 3.30 30.13
C GLU A 12 14.88 2.05 30.39
N ASP A 13 14.44 0.88 29.89
CA ASP A 13 15.17 -0.39 29.96
C ASP A 13 16.26 -0.53 28.88
N ASN A 14 16.57 0.55 28.16
CA ASN A 14 17.54 0.58 27.07
C ASN A 14 17.18 -0.34 25.89
N GLU A 15 15.88 -0.50 25.61
CA GLU A 15 15.35 -1.23 24.45
C GLU A 15 14.84 -0.26 23.37
N PRO A 16 15.11 -0.50 22.07
CA PRO A 16 14.62 0.37 21.01
C PRO A 16 13.10 0.26 20.85
N VAL A 17 12.38 1.38 20.98
CA VAL A 17 10.91 1.43 20.88
C VAL A 17 10.40 2.18 19.66
N SER A 18 11.27 2.97 19.01
CA SER A 18 10.93 3.66 17.77
C SER A 18 12.18 3.92 16.94
N VAL A 19 11.98 4.17 15.65
CA VAL A 19 13.03 4.53 14.69
C VAL A 19 12.67 5.84 14.02
N ILE A 20 13.65 6.73 13.93
CA ILE A 20 13.56 7.99 13.19
C ILE A 20 14.39 7.82 11.93
N VAL A 21 13.77 8.09 10.79
CA VAL A 21 14.41 8.17 9.47
C VAL A 21 14.06 9.51 8.83
N ASP A 22 14.87 9.98 7.87
CA ASP A 22 14.47 11.14 7.08
C ASP A 22 13.27 10.82 6.21
N ILE A 23 12.50 11.87 5.85
CA ILE A 23 11.24 11.70 5.14
C ILE A 23 11.41 10.97 3.79
N GLY A 24 12.49 11.25 3.05
CA GLY A 24 12.73 10.60 1.76
C GLY A 24 13.05 9.12 1.91
N THR A 25 13.73 8.74 2.99
CA THR A 25 13.92 7.33 3.35
C THR A 25 12.59 6.66 3.71
N PHE A 26 11.73 7.32 4.50
CA PHE A 26 10.40 6.78 4.83
C PHE A 26 9.54 6.57 3.58
N GLU A 27 9.44 7.59 2.73
CA GLU A 27 8.69 7.52 1.47
C GLU A 27 9.20 6.38 0.57
N LYS A 28 10.52 6.15 0.52
CA LYS A 28 11.07 5.05 -0.27
C LYS A 28 10.74 3.68 0.30
N ILE A 29 10.61 3.57 1.62
CA ILE A 29 10.18 2.33 2.28
C ILE A 29 8.72 2.06 1.91
N GLU A 30 7.84 3.05 2.02
CA GLU A 30 6.42 2.94 1.64
C GLU A 30 6.27 2.55 0.17
N GLU A 31 6.93 3.26 -0.74
CA GLU A 31 6.87 2.98 -2.20
C GLU A 31 7.19 1.52 -2.51
N VAL A 32 8.26 0.98 -1.92
CA VAL A 32 8.67 -0.41 -2.18
C VAL A 32 7.66 -1.41 -1.64
N ILE A 33 7.06 -1.13 -0.47
CA ILE A 33 6.06 -2.02 0.15
C ILE A 33 4.75 -1.97 -0.66
N GLU A 34 4.31 -0.78 -1.03
CA GLU A 34 3.09 -0.57 -1.83
C GLU A 34 3.21 -1.19 -3.22
N ASP A 35 4.32 -0.94 -3.92
CA ASP A 35 4.58 -1.53 -5.25
C ASP A 35 4.59 -3.05 -5.19
N HIS A 36 5.20 -3.62 -4.15
CA HIS A 36 5.23 -5.07 -3.96
C HIS A 36 3.83 -5.64 -3.70
N GLY A 37 3.06 -5.01 -2.81
CA GLY A 37 1.68 -5.41 -2.53
C GLY A 37 0.80 -5.30 -3.78
N LEU A 38 0.90 -4.20 -4.52
CA LEU A 38 0.15 -3.98 -5.74
C LEU A 38 0.50 -5.01 -6.82
N ALA A 39 1.79 -5.29 -7.03
CA ALA A 39 2.23 -6.33 -7.96
C ALA A 39 1.65 -7.70 -7.59
N HIS A 40 1.61 -8.03 -6.30
CA HIS A 40 0.98 -9.26 -5.83
C HIS A 40 -0.52 -9.29 -6.13
N PHE A 41 -1.27 -8.20 -5.93
CA PHE A 41 -2.70 -8.18 -6.28
C PHE A 41 -2.93 -8.35 -7.79
N ILE A 42 -2.11 -7.72 -8.63
CA ILE A 42 -2.19 -7.86 -10.08
C ILE A 42 -1.91 -9.31 -10.50
N ILE A 43 -0.81 -9.90 -10.03
CA ILE A 43 -0.42 -11.26 -10.40
C ILE A 43 -1.46 -12.29 -9.95
N ASN A 44 -2.01 -12.15 -8.73
CA ASN A 44 -3.00 -13.09 -8.22
C ASN A 44 -4.39 -12.95 -8.88
N SER A 45 -4.63 -11.89 -9.66
CA SER A 45 -5.87 -11.68 -10.42
C SER A 45 -5.68 -11.92 -11.93
N ASP A 46 -4.52 -12.42 -12.37
CA ASP A 46 -4.21 -12.62 -13.80
C ASP A 46 -5.10 -13.70 -14.44
N ASP A 47 -5.54 -14.68 -13.66
CA ASP A 47 -6.49 -15.73 -14.09
C ASP A 47 -7.96 -15.27 -14.04
N ASP A 48 -8.26 -14.09 -13.47
CA ASP A 48 -9.63 -13.56 -13.40
C ASP A 48 -10.05 -12.95 -14.74
N GLU A 49 -11.29 -13.22 -15.17
CA GLU A 49 -11.82 -12.62 -16.40
C GLU A 49 -12.04 -11.10 -16.22
N PRO A 50 -11.46 -10.25 -17.10
CA PRO A 50 -11.66 -8.81 -17.00
C PRO A 50 -13.12 -8.43 -17.23
N LEU A 51 -13.67 -7.59 -16.34
CA LEU A 51 -15.02 -7.06 -16.51
C LEU A 51 -15.11 -6.13 -17.73
N PRO A 52 -16.18 -6.24 -18.55
CA PRO A 52 -16.50 -5.23 -19.55
C PRO A 52 -16.61 -3.84 -18.90
N ARG A 53 -16.22 -2.79 -19.63
CA ARG A 53 -16.14 -1.42 -19.10
C ARG A 53 -17.41 -0.95 -18.37
N ASN A 54 -18.59 -1.23 -18.92
CA ASN A 54 -19.88 -0.88 -18.32
C ASN A 54 -20.16 -1.64 -17.02
N GLU A 55 -19.70 -2.88 -16.90
CA GLU A 55 -19.82 -3.69 -15.69
C GLU A 55 -18.80 -3.27 -14.63
N ALA A 56 -17.56 -2.99 -15.03
CA ALA A 56 -16.53 -2.44 -14.16
C ALA A 56 -16.98 -1.10 -13.52
N ILE A 57 -17.55 -0.19 -14.32
CA ILE A 57 -18.08 1.09 -13.81
C ILE A 57 -19.21 0.87 -12.80
N ARG A 58 -20.19 0.02 -13.12
CA ARG A 58 -21.31 -0.30 -12.20
C ARG A 58 -20.82 -0.96 -10.91
N TYR A 59 -19.86 -1.87 -11.03
CA TYR A 59 -19.24 -2.52 -9.88
C TYR A 59 -18.53 -1.51 -8.97
N TYR A 60 -17.73 -0.61 -9.54
CA TYR A 60 -17.04 0.44 -8.80
C TYR A 60 -17.99 1.43 -8.13
N GLN A 61 -19.09 1.81 -8.79
CA GLN A 61 -20.12 2.67 -8.20
C GLN A 61 -20.78 2.03 -6.97
N ARG A 62 -21.11 0.73 -7.06
CA ARG A 62 -21.65 -0.02 -5.91
C ARG A 62 -20.68 -0.08 -4.73
N LEU A 63 -19.39 -0.32 -4.98
CA LEU A 63 -18.37 -0.33 -3.92
C LEU A 63 -18.26 1.01 -3.19
N ASN A 64 -18.48 2.12 -3.91
CA ASN A 64 -18.47 3.47 -3.36
C ASN A 64 -19.82 3.91 -2.75
N GLY A 65 -20.80 3.01 -2.64
CA GLY A 65 -22.13 3.33 -2.10
C GLY A 65 -22.94 4.28 -2.99
N ILE A 66 -22.57 4.44 -4.27
CA ILE A 66 -23.33 5.21 -5.24
C ILE A 66 -24.40 4.26 -5.82
N GLU A 67 -25.56 4.19 -5.16
CA GLU A 67 -26.71 3.46 -5.69
C GLU A 67 -27.30 4.21 -6.90
N ASP A 68 -27.48 3.48 -8.00
CA ASP A 68 -28.14 3.98 -9.22
C ASP A 68 -29.60 4.27 -8.88
N THR A 69 -29.88 5.50 -8.46
CA THR A 69 -31.22 5.99 -8.18
C THR A 69 -31.87 6.38 -9.50
N ARG A 70 -32.30 5.39 -10.29
CA ARG A 70 -33.24 5.55 -11.41
C ARG A 70 -33.75 4.22 -11.95
#